data_AF-A0A1V6MY41-F1
#
_entry.id   AF-A0A1V6MY41-F1
#
_cell.length_a   1.000
_cell.length_b   1.000
_cell.length_c   1.000
_cell.angle_alpha   90.00
_cell.angle_beta   90.00
_cell.angle_gamma   90.00
#
_symmetry.space_group_name_H-M   'P 1'
#
loop_
_entity.id
_entity.type
_entity.pdbx_description
1 polymer ?
#
loop_
_entity_poly.entity_id
_entity_poly.type
_entity_poly.pdbx_seq_one_letter_code
_entity_poly.pdbx_strand_id
1 'polypeptide(L)'
;MTKIDTSSPESVLPTPSHTVGPFYGYALPFPGGGDIAPLGHPHTITVQGYVYDGEGRPLPDAFVELWGPGPDGRVPDVDGSIRRDPSTGGYLGRNGVEFTGWGRIQTDANGHWYARTLRPGARGRSAPYLSACVFARGLLVHLFTRIYLPEDTAAHATDPLLAGLDPARRDTLIATDDGTGTYRFDIRLQGEGETVFLEFQ
;
A
#
# COMPACT_ATOMS: atom_id res chain seq x y z
N MET A 1 -5.65 -21.31 -33.26
CA MET A 1 -5.62 -19.87 -32.93
C MET A 1 -6.90 -19.56 -32.17
N THR A 2 -6.81 -19.49 -30.85
CA THR A 2 -7.98 -19.31 -29.98
C THR A 2 -8.49 -17.88 -30.18
N LYS A 3 -9.72 -17.74 -30.68
CA LYS A 3 -10.36 -16.44 -30.91
C LYS A 3 -10.85 -15.96 -29.54
N ILE A 4 -10.27 -14.89 -29.01
CA ILE A 4 -10.72 -14.29 -27.76
C ILE A 4 -12.03 -13.55 -28.05
N ASP A 5 -13.12 -13.98 -27.41
CA ASP A 5 -14.40 -13.30 -27.45
C ASP A 5 -14.40 -12.13 -26.46
N THR A 6 -14.34 -10.90 -26.97
CA THR A 6 -14.32 -9.68 -26.17
C THR A 6 -15.68 -9.33 -25.55
N SER A 7 -16.74 -10.07 -25.88
CA SER A 7 -18.08 -9.85 -25.31
C SER A 7 -18.34 -10.60 -24.00
N SER A 8 -17.46 -11.54 -23.63
CA SER A 8 -17.55 -12.34 -22.39
C SER A 8 -16.22 -12.32 -21.61
N PRO A 9 -15.85 -11.16 -21.02
CA PRO A 9 -14.53 -10.95 -20.38
C PRO A 9 -14.25 -11.92 -19.23
N GLU A 10 -15.29 -12.51 -18.63
CA GLU A 10 -15.19 -13.46 -17.51
C GLU A 10 -14.55 -14.81 -17.89
N SER A 11 -14.49 -15.12 -19.20
CA SER A 11 -13.91 -16.36 -19.73
C SER A 11 -12.46 -16.23 -20.20
N VAL A 12 -11.91 -15.01 -20.16
CA VAL A 12 -10.56 -14.72 -20.64
C VAL A 12 -9.58 -14.81 -19.48
N LEU A 13 -8.48 -15.55 -19.67
CA LEU A 13 -7.43 -15.62 -18.66
C LEU A 13 -6.82 -14.22 -18.42
N PRO A 14 -6.51 -13.85 -17.16
CA PRO A 14 -5.80 -12.61 -16.87
C PRO A 14 -4.48 -12.53 -17.63
N THR A 15 -4.12 -11.32 -18.07
CA THR A 15 -2.80 -11.08 -18.69
C THR A 15 -1.70 -11.42 -17.67
N PRO A 16 -0.68 -12.22 -18.05
CA PRO A 16 0.38 -12.60 -17.11
C PRO A 16 1.14 -11.38 -16.59
N SER A 17 1.37 -11.36 -15.28
CA SER A 17 2.14 -10.30 -14.63
C SER A 17 3.60 -10.30 -15.08
N HIS A 18 4.22 -9.13 -15.02
CA HIS A 18 5.64 -8.93 -15.27
C HIS A 18 6.18 -7.94 -14.24
N THR A 19 7.49 -8.01 -14.00
CA THR A 19 8.16 -7.04 -13.13
C THR A 19 8.04 -5.61 -13.67
N VAL A 20 7.99 -4.64 -12.76
CA VAL A 20 8.00 -3.22 -13.11
C VAL A 20 9.34 -2.77 -13.72
N GLY A 21 10.40 -3.55 -13.49
CA GLY A 21 11.75 -3.25 -13.98
C GLY A 21 12.38 -2.01 -13.31
N PRO A 22 13.59 -1.61 -13.70
CA PRO A 22 14.31 -0.52 -13.03
C PRO A 22 13.85 0.90 -13.43
N PHE A 23 13.02 1.04 -14.48
CA PHE A 23 12.73 2.35 -15.11
C PHE A 23 11.35 2.91 -14.79
N TYR A 24 10.63 2.33 -13.83
CA TYR A 24 9.29 2.81 -13.45
C TYR A 24 9.27 4.25 -12.96
N GLY A 25 10.39 4.74 -12.42
CA GLY A 25 10.54 6.09 -11.88
C GLY A 25 10.23 7.22 -12.88
N TYR A 26 10.29 6.95 -14.18
CA TYR A 26 9.94 7.93 -15.22
C TYR A 26 8.45 7.97 -15.56
N ALA A 27 7.67 6.97 -15.14
CA ALA A 27 6.31 6.76 -15.63
C ALA A 27 5.24 6.71 -14.53
N LEU A 28 5.56 6.09 -13.40
CA LEU A 28 4.59 5.78 -12.35
C LEU A 28 4.51 6.83 -11.22
N PRO A 29 5.62 7.42 -10.75
CA PRO A 29 5.54 8.47 -9.75
C PRO A 29 4.78 9.69 -10.25
N PHE A 30 4.11 10.37 -9.34
CA PHE A 30 3.42 11.62 -9.61
C PHE A 30 3.50 12.55 -8.39
N PRO A 31 3.35 13.88 -8.56
CA PRO A 31 3.43 14.83 -7.46
C PRO A 31 2.42 14.53 -6.34
N GLY A 32 2.88 14.47 -5.09
CA GLY A 32 2.03 14.22 -3.92
C GLY A 32 1.56 12.77 -3.78
N GLY A 33 2.25 11.80 -4.37
CA GLY A 33 1.84 10.38 -4.33
C GLY A 33 1.64 9.79 -2.93
N GLY A 34 2.41 10.24 -1.94
CA GLY A 34 2.28 9.87 -0.52
C GLY A 34 1.40 10.79 0.32
N ASP A 35 0.86 11.88 -0.23
CA ASP A 35 0.05 12.87 0.49
C ASP A 35 -1.44 12.54 0.40
N ILE A 36 -1.81 11.35 0.90
CA ILE A 36 -3.14 10.78 0.75
C ILE A 36 -4.19 11.59 1.53
N ALA A 37 -3.85 11.99 2.76
CA ALA A 37 -4.69 12.81 3.61
C ALA A 37 -4.75 14.27 3.11
N PRO A 38 -5.95 14.89 3.06
CA PRO A 38 -6.06 16.33 2.87
C PRO A 38 -5.29 17.10 3.96
N LEU A 39 -4.68 18.21 3.57
CA LEU A 39 -3.86 19.01 4.48
C LEU A 39 -4.69 19.50 5.68
N GLY A 40 -4.19 19.28 6.89
CA GLY A 40 -4.85 19.72 8.13
C GLY A 40 -5.99 18.83 8.60
N HIS A 41 -6.24 17.69 7.95
CA HIS A 41 -7.28 16.77 8.41
C HIS A 41 -6.96 16.20 9.81
N PRO A 42 -7.90 16.21 10.78
CA PRO A 42 -7.62 15.92 12.19
C PRO A 42 -7.20 14.47 12.47
N HIS A 43 -7.58 13.53 11.60
CA HIS A 43 -7.23 12.11 11.72
C HIS A 43 -5.99 11.71 10.91
N THR A 44 -5.17 12.69 10.50
CA THR A 44 -3.96 12.40 9.73
C THR A 44 -2.96 11.64 10.59
N ILE A 45 -2.43 10.57 10.03
CA ILE A 45 -1.31 9.80 10.56
C ILE A 45 -0.21 9.72 9.49
N THR A 46 1.01 9.49 9.92
CA THR A 46 2.12 9.14 9.02
C THR A 46 2.43 7.67 9.18
N VAL A 47 2.49 6.94 8.07
CA VAL A 47 3.05 5.57 8.05
C VAL A 47 4.33 5.62 7.25
N GLN A 48 5.40 5.07 7.79
CA GLN A 48 6.74 5.13 7.21
C GLN A 48 7.47 3.83 7.44
N GLY A 49 8.53 3.56 6.68
CA GLY A 49 9.42 2.44 6.94
C GLY A 49 10.38 2.22 5.81
N TYR A 50 11.00 1.04 5.79
CA TYR A 50 11.98 0.66 4.79
C TYR A 50 11.56 -0.61 4.06
N VAL A 51 11.92 -0.73 2.79
CA VAL A 51 11.83 -2.00 2.04
C VAL A 51 13.20 -2.66 2.02
N TYR A 52 13.26 -3.94 2.38
CA TYR A 52 14.49 -4.73 2.43
C TYR A 52 14.44 -5.95 1.50
N ASP A 53 15.54 -6.24 0.83
CA ASP A 53 15.75 -7.48 0.08
C ASP A 53 16.06 -8.69 0.98
N GLY A 54 16.25 -9.87 0.39
CA GLY A 54 16.56 -11.11 1.12
C GLY A 54 17.94 -11.14 1.78
N GLU A 55 18.82 -10.19 1.49
CA GLU A 55 20.11 -10.01 2.15
C GLU A 55 20.03 -8.94 3.26
N GLY A 56 18.82 -8.41 3.53
CA GLY A 56 18.59 -7.36 4.52
C GLY A 56 19.07 -5.98 4.06
N ARG A 57 19.35 -5.79 2.78
CA ARG A 57 19.78 -4.49 2.23
C ARG A 57 18.56 -3.65 1.87
N PRO A 58 18.59 -2.33 2.13
CA PRO A 58 17.50 -1.47 1.69
C PRO A 58 17.37 -1.44 0.17
N LEU A 59 16.12 -1.38 -0.31
CA LEU A 59 15.77 -1.53 -1.71
C LEU A 59 15.31 -0.19 -2.31
N PRO A 60 16.14 0.52 -3.10
CA PRO A 60 15.83 1.85 -3.60
C PRO A 60 14.94 1.86 -4.85
N ASP A 61 14.77 0.70 -5.51
CA ASP A 61 14.02 0.52 -6.75
C ASP A 61 12.68 -0.21 -6.51
N ALA A 62 12.03 0.12 -5.40
CA ALA A 62 10.68 -0.30 -5.07
C ALA A 62 9.67 0.88 -5.11
N PHE A 63 8.40 0.53 -5.20
CA PHE A 63 7.34 1.44 -4.80
C PHE A 63 6.22 0.68 -4.10
N VAL A 64 5.56 1.38 -3.19
CA VAL A 64 4.46 0.90 -2.38
C VAL A 64 3.21 1.66 -2.79
N GLU A 65 2.16 0.95 -3.14
CA GLU A 65 0.83 1.53 -3.26
C GLU A 65 0.05 1.22 -1.99
N LEU A 66 -0.60 2.25 -1.42
CA LEU A 66 -1.44 2.12 -0.23
C LEU A 66 -2.89 2.35 -0.59
N TRP A 67 -3.79 1.54 0.00
CA TRP A 67 -5.23 1.77 -0.01
C TRP A 67 -5.77 1.69 1.40
N GLY A 68 -6.64 2.63 1.78
CA GLY A 68 -7.26 2.63 3.09
C GLY A 68 -8.64 3.28 3.07
N PRO A 69 -9.55 2.82 3.94
CA PRO A 69 -10.79 3.54 4.19
C PRO A 69 -10.52 4.84 4.96
N GLY A 70 -11.52 5.72 4.98
CA GLY A 70 -11.56 6.82 5.93
C GLY A 70 -11.74 6.34 7.38
N PRO A 71 -11.73 7.25 8.36
CA PRO A 71 -11.91 6.93 9.77
C PRO A 71 -13.25 6.24 10.11
N ASP A 72 -14.26 6.38 9.26
CA ASP A 72 -15.58 5.74 9.39
C ASP A 72 -15.64 4.32 8.79
N GLY A 73 -14.52 3.81 8.25
CA GLY A 73 -14.44 2.50 7.61
C GLY A 73 -14.98 2.48 6.17
N ARG A 74 -15.37 3.63 5.61
CA ARG A 74 -15.81 3.70 4.21
C ARG A 74 -14.61 3.85 3.29
N VAL A 75 -14.59 3.03 2.23
CA VAL A 75 -13.61 3.19 1.15
C VAL A 75 -14.10 4.35 0.28
N PRO A 76 -13.27 5.37 0.05
CA PRO A 76 -13.65 6.46 -0.83
C PRO A 76 -13.92 5.98 -2.25
N ASP A 77 -14.98 6.50 -2.85
CA ASP A 77 -15.34 6.32 -4.26
C ASP A 77 -15.41 7.69 -4.92
N VAL A 78 -14.25 8.36 -4.96
CA VAL A 78 -14.10 9.73 -5.46
C VAL A 78 -12.83 9.85 -6.30
N ASP A 79 -12.92 10.60 -7.39
CA ASP A 79 -11.77 10.95 -8.20
C ASP A 79 -10.90 12.02 -7.52
N GLY A 80 -9.62 12.03 -7.85
CA GLY A 80 -8.71 13.09 -7.39
C GLY A 80 -7.33 12.63 -6.97
N SER A 81 -7.07 11.31 -6.99
CA SER A 81 -5.74 10.75 -6.70
C SER A 81 -4.68 11.16 -7.71
N ILE A 82 -4.98 11.02 -9.01
CA ILE A 82 -4.05 11.28 -10.11
C ILE A 82 -4.76 12.18 -11.12
N ARG A 83 -4.49 13.48 -11.08
CA ARG A 83 -5.01 14.43 -12.06
C ARG A 83 -4.02 14.66 -13.18
N ARG A 84 -4.51 14.66 -14.43
CA ARG A 84 -3.70 14.98 -15.61
C ARG A 84 -3.56 16.48 -15.80
N ASP A 85 -2.39 16.91 -16.23
CA ASP A 85 -2.16 18.26 -16.70
C ASP A 85 -2.48 18.35 -18.19
N PRO A 86 -3.54 19.07 -18.60
CA PRO A 86 -3.89 19.16 -20.02
C PRO A 86 -2.88 19.97 -20.85
N SER A 87 -2.02 20.78 -20.21
CA SER A 87 -1.03 21.61 -20.90
C SER A 87 0.29 20.90 -21.14
N THR A 88 0.75 20.08 -20.19
CA THR A 88 2.04 19.37 -20.27
C THR A 88 1.91 17.88 -20.60
N GLY A 89 0.71 17.30 -20.47
CA GLY A 89 0.49 15.85 -20.53
C GLY A 89 0.96 15.08 -19.29
N GLY A 90 1.58 15.78 -18.33
CA GLY A 90 2.05 15.23 -17.06
C GLY A 90 0.93 15.05 -16.03
N TYR A 91 1.31 15.07 -14.76
CA TYR A 91 0.38 14.94 -13.63
C TYR A 91 0.38 16.22 -12.79
N LEU A 92 -0.82 16.76 -12.53
CA LEU A 92 -1.04 17.84 -11.57
C LEU A 92 -0.94 17.36 -10.12
N GLY A 93 -0.91 16.04 -9.90
CA GLY A 93 -0.98 15.43 -8.58
C GLY A 93 -2.42 15.29 -8.09
N ARG A 94 -2.61 15.49 -6.78
CA ARG A 94 -3.90 15.32 -6.11
C ARG A 94 -4.74 16.60 -6.15
N ASN A 95 -6.06 16.49 -5.98
CA ASN A 95 -6.94 17.66 -5.88
C ASN A 95 -6.73 18.47 -4.58
N GLY A 96 -6.13 17.85 -3.55
CA GLY A 96 -5.78 18.47 -2.27
C GLY A 96 -6.93 18.66 -1.28
N VAL A 97 -8.18 18.31 -1.65
CA VAL A 97 -9.38 18.58 -0.83
C VAL A 97 -10.11 17.31 -0.42
N GLU A 98 -10.15 16.29 -1.28
CA GLU A 98 -10.83 15.03 -1.01
C GLU A 98 -9.84 13.97 -0.51
N PHE A 99 -10.28 13.16 0.44
CA PHE A 99 -9.59 11.92 0.78
C PHE A 99 -10.01 10.82 -0.21
N THR A 100 -9.11 10.44 -1.11
CA THR A 100 -9.39 9.40 -2.12
C THR A 100 -8.91 8.00 -1.70
N GLY A 101 -8.31 7.87 -0.51
CA GLY A 101 -7.95 6.58 0.08
C GLY A 101 -6.78 5.84 -0.57
N TRP A 102 -6.17 6.38 -1.63
CA TRP A 102 -5.08 5.74 -2.36
C TRP A 102 -3.83 6.60 -2.49
N GLY A 103 -2.64 5.99 -2.45
CA GLY A 103 -1.38 6.65 -2.78
C GLY A 103 -0.36 5.70 -3.40
N ARG A 104 0.64 6.27 -4.08
CA ARG A 104 1.80 5.56 -4.64
C ARG A 104 3.07 6.26 -4.19
N ILE A 105 3.94 5.50 -3.55
CA ILE A 105 5.12 6.00 -2.86
C ILE A 105 6.32 5.25 -3.39
N GLN A 106 7.22 5.97 -4.07
CA GLN A 106 8.52 5.43 -4.46
C GLN A 106 9.45 5.43 -3.25
N THR A 107 10.24 4.37 -3.09
CA THR A 107 11.32 4.34 -2.10
C THR A 107 12.45 5.32 -2.46
N ASP A 108 13.07 5.93 -1.46
CA ASP A 108 14.26 6.75 -1.67
C ASP A 108 15.54 5.91 -1.89
N ALA A 109 16.70 6.58 -1.99
CA ALA A 109 17.99 5.91 -2.19
C ALA A 109 18.40 4.96 -1.06
N ASN A 110 17.80 5.09 0.13
CA ASN A 110 18.01 4.24 1.29
C ASN A 110 16.87 3.24 1.48
N GLY A 111 15.97 3.06 0.50
CA GLY A 111 14.82 2.17 0.60
C GLY A 111 13.70 2.68 1.52
N HIS A 112 13.78 3.93 1.98
CA HIS A 112 12.77 4.54 2.85
C HIS A 112 11.52 4.91 2.05
N TRP A 113 10.34 4.70 2.64
CA TRP A 113 9.07 5.14 2.11
C TRP A 113 8.23 5.76 3.23
N TYR A 114 7.37 6.71 2.89
CA TYR A 114 6.38 7.23 3.82
C TYR A 114 5.13 7.74 3.10
N ALA A 115 4.00 7.72 3.82
CA ALA A 115 2.75 8.30 3.39
C ALA A 115 2.06 9.00 4.55
N ARG A 116 1.41 10.13 4.26
CA ARG A 116 0.45 10.78 5.14
C ARG A 116 -0.94 10.36 4.72
N THR A 117 -1.64 9.63 5.58
CA THR A 117 -2.97 9.09 5.32
C THR A 117 -3.87 9.32 6.53
N LEU A 118 -5.10 8.84 6.48
CA LEU A 118 -6.00 8.90 7.63
C LEU A 118 -5.93 7.60 8.42
N ARG A 119 -6.08 7.68 9.75
CA ARG A 119 -6.27 6.48 10.59
C ARG A 119 -7.48 5.71 10.04
N PRO A 120 -7.31 4.47 9.56
CA PRO A 120 -8.41 3.74 8.93
C PRO A 120 -9.46 3.38 9.98
N GLY A 121 -10.72 3.36 9.58
CA GLY A 121 -11.80 2.72 10.34
C GLY A 121 -11.89 1.22 10.05
N ALA A 122 -12.50 0.47 10.96
CA ALA A 122 -12.72 -0.97 10.79
C ALA A 122 -13.68 -1.27 9.62
N ARG A 123 -13.50 -2.43 8.96
CA ARG A 123 -14.38 -2.87 7.86
C ARG A 123 -14.84 -4.31 8.06
N GLY A 124 -16.16 -4.49 8.10
CA GLY A 124 -16.77 -5.80 8.30
C GLY A 124 -16.28 -6.43 9.60
N ARG A 125 -15.66 -7.60 9.50
CA ARG A 125 -15.08 -8.33 10.65
C ARG A 125 -13.58 -8.10 10.84
N SER A 126 -12.93 -7.31 9.98
CA SER A 126 -11.48 -7.06 10.10
C SER A 126 -11.22 -5.91 11.06
N ALA A 127 -10.12 -6.00 11.80
CA ALA A 127 -9.58 -4.84 12.50
C ALA A 127 -9.24 -3.72 11.49
N PRO A 128 -9.11 -2.45 11.91
CA PRO A 128 -8.66 -1.40 11.01
C PRO A 128 -7.29 -1.70 10.41
N TYR A 129 -7.14 -1.55 9.09
CA TYR A 129 -5.88 -1.76 8.39
C TYR A 129 -5.76 -0.85 7.16
N LEU A 130 -4.52 -0.66 6.70
CA LEU A 130 -4.20 -0.19 5.35
C LEU A 130 -3.75 -1.38 4.51
N SER A 131 -4.25 -1.49 3.28
CA SER A 131 -3.70 -2.43 2.31
C SER A 131 -2.45 -1.83 1.69
N ALA A 132 -1.41 -2.65 1.50
CA ALA A 132 -0.22 -2.28 0.76
C ALA A 132 0.02 -3.24 -0.39
N CYS A 133 0.43 -2.72 -1.55
CA CYS A 133 0.91 -3.49 -2.68
C CYS A 133 2.34 -3.06 -2.99
N VAL A 134 3.26 -4.02 -3.05
CA VAL A 134 4.69 -3.78 -3.18
C VAL A 134 5.15 -4.23 -4.55
N PHE A 135 5.85 -3.33 -5.23
CA PHE A 135 6.48 -3.57 -6.51
C PHE A 135 7.96 -3.29 -6.38
N ALA A 136 8.79 -4.10 -7.02
CA ALA A 136 10.22 -3.86 -7.10
C ALA A 136 10.82 -4.55 -8.33
N ARG A 137 12.03 -4.16 -8.71
CA ARG A 137 12.81 -4.91 -9.70
C ARG A 137 13.01 -6.35 -9.21
N GLY A 138 12.73 -7.31 -10.09
CA GLY A 138 12.90 -8.74 -9.79
C GLY A 138 11.66 -9.40 -9.15
N LEU A 139 10.70 -8.62 -8.64
CA LEU A 139 9.37 -9.14 -8.30
C LEU A 139 8.56 -9.33 -9.58
N LEU A 140 8.32 -10.59 -9.96
CA LEU A 140 7.53 -10.95 -11.15
C LEU A 140 6.03 -10.73 -10.94
N VAL A 141 5.59 -10.90 -9.70
CA VAL A 141 4.24 -10.62 -9.23
C VAL A 141 4.37 -9.67 -8.05
N HIS A 142 3.56 -8.63 -8.05
CA HIS A 142 3.49 -7.70 -6.93
C HIS A 142 2.97 -8.39 -5.68
N LEU A 143 3.40 -7.92 -4.52
CA LEU A 143 3.10 -8.57 -3.25
C LEU A 143 2.10 -7.73 -2.47
N PHE A 144 0.99 -8.34 -2.05
CA PHE A 144 0.01 -7.67 -1.21
C PHE A 144 0.27 -7.96 0.26
N THR A 145 0.10 -6.96 1.11
CA THR A 145 0.13 -7.13 2.57
C THR A 145 -0.87 -6.17 3.23
N ARG A 146 -0.98 -6.25 4.55
CA ARG A 146 -1.80 -5.34 5.38
C ARG A 146 -0.94 -4.71 6.46
N ILE A 147 -1.25 -3.47 6.79
CA ILE A 147 -0.61 -2.71 7.86
C ILE A 147 -1.68 -2.45 8.93
N TYR A 148 -1.50 -3.04 10.10
CA TYR A 148 -2.33 -2.83 11.28
C TYR A 148 -1.65 -1.84 12.23
N LEU A 149 -2.43 -0.99 12.90
CA LEU A 149 -1.89 -0.04 13.88
C LEU A 149 -1.82 -0.69 15.26
N PRO A 150 -0.75 -0.49 16.04
CA PRO A 150 -0.46 -1.27 17.23
C PRO A 150 -1.50 -1.13 18.36
N GLU A 151 -2.25 -0.02 18.42
CA GLU A 151 -3.16 0.25 19.52
C GLU A 151 -4.47 -0.55 19.46
N ASP A 152 -4.84 -1.06 18.29
CA ASP A 152 -6.12 -1.76 18.05
C ASP A 152 -6.10 -3.22 18.56
N THR A 153 -5.39 -3.49 19.66
CA THR A 153 -5.11 -4.82 20.23
C THR A 153 -6.36 -5.69 20.43
N ALA A 154 -7.46 -5.11 20.94
CA ALA A 154 -8.72 -5.83 21.12
C ALA A 154 -9.36 -6.24 19.79
N ALA A 155 -9.26 -5.38 18.77
CA ALA A 155 -9.73 -5.71 17.42
C ALA A 155 -8.83 -6.79 16.78
N HIS A 156 -7.51 -6.71 16.95
CA HIS A 156 -6.56 -7.69 16.45
C HIS A 156 -6.85 -9.11 16.94
N ALA A 157 -7.26 -9.26 18.21
CA ALA A 157 -7.59 -10.56 18.80
C ALA A 157 -8.77 -11.26 18.12
N THR A 158 -9.62 -10.51 17.41
CA THR A 158 -10.81 -11.02 16.72
C THR A 158 -10.73 -10.93 15.20
N ASP A 159 -9.64 -10.36 14.66
CA ASP A 159 -9.42 -10.24 13.22
C ASP A 159 -9.22 -11.62 12.59
N PRO A 160 -10.02 -12.02 11.58
CA PRO A 160 -9.94 -13.35 10.99
C PRO A 160 -8.59 -13.70 10.35
N LEU A 161 -7.90 -12.72 9.75
CA LEU A 161 -6.59 -12.95 9.15
C LEU A 161 -5.54 -13.14 10.24
N LEU A 162 -5.48 -12.21 11.20
CA LEU A 162 -4.48 -12.28 12.28
C LEU A 162 -4.67 -13.53 13.14
N ALA A 163 -5.91 -13.95 13.41
CA ALA A 163 -6.22 -15.16 14.16
C ALA A 163 -5.71 -16.45 13.48
N GLY A 164 -5.59 -16.45 12.14
CA GLY A 164 -5.10 -17.60 11.37
C GLY A 164 -3.59 -17.70 11.24
N LEU A 165 -2.84 -16.71 11.75
CA LEU A 165 -1.38 -16.66 11.66
C LEU A 165 -0.71 -17.06 12.97
N ASP A 166 0.46 -17.70 12.87
CA ASP A 166 1.38 -17.87 13.99
C ASP A 166 1.75 -16.50 14.59
N PRO A 167 1.95 -16.38 15.92
CA PRO A 167 2.22 -15.10 16.57
C PRO A 167 3.37 -14.31 15.94
N ALA A 168 4.51 -14.96 15.68
CA ALA A 168 5.67 -14.31 15.08
C ALA A 168 5.40 -13.78 13.66
N ARG A 169 4.55 -14.46 12.88
CA ARG A 169 4.16 -14.02 11.53
C ARG A 169 3.13 -12.89 11.61
N ARG A 170 2.20 -12.96 12.56
CA ARG A 170 1.22 -11.88 12.83
C ARG A 170 1.92 -10.56 13.15
N ASP A 171 2.97 -10.60 13.96
CA ASP A 171 3.70 -9.40 14.38
C ASP A 171 4.33 -8.66 13.19
N THR A 172 4.62 -9.35 12.08
CA THR A 172 5.13 -8.73 10.84
C THR A 172 4.10 -7.86 10.10
N LEU A 173 2.81 -7.93 10.49
CA LEU A 173 1.72 -7.12 9.92
C LEU A 173 1.36 -5.92 10.82
N ILE A 174 1.92 -5.83 12.02
CA ILE A 174 1.60 -4.78 13.00
C ILE A 174 2.70 -3.73 12.96
N ALA A 175 2.33 -2.49 12.67
CA ALA A 175 3.26 -1.36 12.71
C ALA A 175 3.70 -1.06 14.15
N THR A 176 4.85 -0.42 14.30
CA THR A 176 5.32 0.10 15.60
C THR A 176 4.91 1.56 15.74
N ASP A 177 4.52 2.00 16.93
CA ASP A 177 4.27 3.42 17.22
C ASP A 177 5.60 4.15 17.42
N ASP A 178 5.90 5.09 16.52
CA ASP A 178 7.07 5.99 16.60
C ASP A 178 6.71 7.32 17.31
N GLY A 179 5.48 7.44 17.82
CA GLY A 179 4.96 8.60 18.52
C GLY A 179 4.44 9.70 17.59
N THR A 180 3.70 10.65 18.17
CA THR A 180 3.15 11.83 17.46
C THR A 180 2.31 11.50 16.22
N GLY A 181 1.63 10.34 16.21
CA GLY A 181 0.82 9.88 15.08
C GLY A 181 1.65 9.35 13.91
N THR A 182 2.89 8.94 14.17
CA THR A 182 3.78 8.31 13.18
C THR A 182 3.94 6.83 13.51
N TYR A 183 3.83 5.98 12.49
CA TYR A 183 3.88 4.53 12.61
C TYR A 183 4.93 3.95 11.68
N ARG A 184 5.76 3.05 12.21
CA ARG A 184 6.80 2.35 11.45
C ARG A 184 6.32 0.99 10.96
N PHE A 185 6.45 0.75 9.66
CA PHE A 185 6.19 -0.53 9.02
C PHE A 185 7.31 -0.87 8.03
N ASP A 186 8.26 -1.69 8.48
CA ASP A 186 9.33 -2.19 7.62
C ASP A 186 8.84 -3.41 6.82
N ILE A 187 9.08 -3.39 5.51
CA ILE A 187 8.70 -4.45 4.58
C ILE A 187 9.95 -5.28 4.27
N ARG A 188 9.95 -6.56 4.66
CA ARG A 188 11.05 -7.50 4.38
C ARG A 188 10.57 -8.51 3.36
N LEU A 189 11.18 -8.50 2.17
CA LEU A 189 10.72 -9.34 1.05
C LEU A 189 11.06 -10.82 1.23
N GLN A 190 12.11 -11.13 1.98
CA GLN A 190 12.57 -12.50 2.24
C GLN A 190 13.45 -12.51 3.50
N GLY A 191 13.54 -13.67 4.16
CA GLY A 191 14.52 -13.92 5.24
C GLY A 191 13.90 -13.90 6.64
N GLU A 192 14.73 -13.63 7.65
CA GLU A 192 14.25 -13.53 9.03
C GLU A 192 13.31 -12.32 9.19
N GLY A 193 12.14 -12.55 9.78
CA GLY A 193 11.11 -11.51 9.91
C GLY A 193 10.47 -11.12 8.57
N GLU A 194 10.52 -11.98 7.55
CA GLU A 194 9.79 -11.80 6.28
C GLU A 194 8.34 -11.40 6.54
N THR A 195 7.93 -10.31 5.88
CA THR A 195 6.57 -9.79 5.99
C THR A 195 5.58 -10.81 5.42
N VAL A 196 4.47 -11.03 6.12
CA VAL A 196 3.38 -11.84 5.57
C VAL A 196 2.81 -11.16 4.32
N PHE A 197 2.83 -11.87 3.20
CA PHE A 197 2.17 -11.47 1.97
C PHE A 197 0.92 -12.32 1.70
N LEU A 198 -0.06 -11.73 1.05
CA LEU A 198 -1.40 -12.25 0.84
C LEU A 198 -1.64 -12.53 -0.64
N GLU A 199 -2.37 -13.60 -0.92
CA GLU A 199 -2.94 -13.88 -2.22
C GLU A 199 -4.46 -13.70 -2.13
N PHE A 200 -5.02 -12.91 -3.06
CA PHE A 200 -6.46 -12.73 -3.17
C PHE A 200 -6.97 -13.66 -4.26
N GLN A 201 -7.85 -14.59 -3.89
CA GLN A 201 -8.56 -15.49 -4.80
C GLN A 201 -9.96 -14.96 -5.08
#